data_AF-A0AAX3E5K8-F1
#
_entry.id   AF-A0AAX3E5K8-F1
#
_cell.length_a   1.000
_cell.length_b   1.000
_cell.length_c   1.000
_cell.angle_alpha   90.00
_cell.angle_beta   90.00
_cell.angle_gamma   90.00
#
_symmetry.space_group_name_H-M   'P 1'
#
loop_
_entity.id
_entity.type
_entity.pdbx_description
1 polymer ?
#
loop_
_entity_poly.entity_id
_entity_poly.type
_entity_poly.pdbx_seq_one_letter_code
_entity_poly.pdbx_strand_id
1 'polypeptide(L)' 'MNVSRLKYRVEVLDDRDGIRRYGPFNAQKAREFFEVEESLGGTARIVRLEEERFRETWLTVTECGDWDGGPRAEAPPQ' A
#
# COMPACT_ATOMS: atom_id res chain seq x y z
N MET A 1 -12.03 -17.74 -12.65
CA MET A 1 -11.38 -17.01 -11.54
C MET A 1 -10.00 -16.57 -11.99
N ASN A 2 -9.79 -15.26 -12.13
CA ASN A 2 -8.56 -14.69 -12.69
C ASN A 2 -7.52 -14.57 -11.56
N VAL A 3 -6.62 -15.55 -11.49
CA VAL A 3 -5.62 -15.71 -10.41
C VAL A 3 -4.47 -14.68 -10.49
N SER A 4 -4.49 -13.77 -11.48
CA SER A 4 -3.40 -12.83 -11.79
C SER A 4 -3.34 -11.56 -10.95
N ARG A 5 -3.86 -11.54 -9.71
CA ARG A 5 -4.16 -10.28 -9.01
C ARG A 5 -3.46 -10.06 -7.68
N LEU A 6 -2.63 -11.01 -7.21
CA LEU A 6 -1.86 -10.85 -5.97
C LEU A 6 -0.64 -9.93 -6.18
N LYS A 7 -0.90 -8.68 -6.58
CA LYS A 7 0.13 -7.67 -6.84
C LYS A 7 0.18 -6.59 -5.76
N TYR A 8 -0.56 -6.74 -4.67
CA TYR A 8 -0.61 -5.73 -3.61
C TYR A 8 0.05 -6.26 -2.33
N ARG A 9 0.63 -5.37 -1.54
CA ARG A 9 1.17 -5.65 -0.23
C ARG A 9 0.87 -4.45 0.66
N VAL A 10 0.62 -4.69 1.94
CA VAL A 10 0.46 -3.62 2.93
C VAL A 10 1.74 -3.54 3.73
N GLU A 11 2.32 -2.34 3.83
CA GLU A 11 3.44 -2.06 4.70
C GLU A 11 2.93 -1.25 5.90
N VAL A 12 3.06 -1.81 7.10
CA VAL A 12 2.74 -1.13 8.36
C VAL A 12 4.04 -0.58 8.93
N LEU A 13 4.05 0.73 9.14
CA LEU A 13 5.12 1.51 9.74
C LEU A 13 4.92 1.46 11.25
N ASP A 14 5.85 0.79 11.93
CA ASP A 14 5.91 0.71 13.40
C ASP A 14 6.70 1.90 13.95
N ASP A 15 6.32 2.41 15.12
CA ASP A 15 7.00 3.53 15.79
C ASP A 15 8.50 3.28 16.08
N ARG A 16 8.95 2.01 16.00
CA ARG A 16 10.34 1.61 16.24
C ARG A 16 11.17 1.43 14.97
N ASP A 17 10.88 2.21 13.92
CA ASP A 17 11.54 2.12 12.60
C ASP A 17 11.36 0.76 11.89
N GLY A 18 10.41 -0.05 12.34
CA GLY A 18 10.10 -1.36 11.77
C GLY A 18 9.08 -1.26 10.64
N ILE A 19 9.38 -1.84 9.47
CA ILE A 19 8.39 -1.98 8.39
C ILE A 19 7.89 -3.42 8.36
N ARG A 20 6.65 -3.64 8.80
CA ARG A 20 5.98 -4.95 8.71
C ARG A 20 5.28 -5.07 7.37
N ARG A 21 5.64 -6.07 6.58
CA ARG A 21 5.14 -6.26 5.21
C ARG A 21 4.18 -7.43 5.17
N TYR A 22 2.94 -7.17 4.75
CA TYR A 22 1.86 -8.15 4.67
C TYR A 22 1.43 -8.37 3.22
N GLY A 23 1.37 -9.63 2.78
CA GLY A 23 0.92 -10.00 1.44
C GLY A 23 1.72 -11.18 0.86
N PRO A 24 1.62 -11.43 -0.45
CA PRO A 24 0.88 -10.63 -1.44
C PRO A 24 -0.65 -10.83 -1.37
N PHE A 25 -1.38 -9.76 -1.65
CA PHE A 25 -2.84 -9.65 -1.60
C PHE A 25 -3.40 -9.17 -2.95
N ASN A 26 -4.70 -9.39 -3.15
CA ASN A 26 -5.45 -8.70 -4.19
C ASN A 26 -5.80 -7.28 -3.73
N ALA A 27 -6.28 -6.43 -4.65
CA ALA A 27 -6.61 -5.04 -4.33
C ALA A 27 -7.67 -4.91 -3.21
N GLN A 28 -8.69 -5.77 -3.20
CA GLN A 28 -9.77 -5.73 -2.20
C GLN A 28 -9.24 -6.08 -0.81
N LYS A 29 -8.49 -7.17 -0.68
CA LYS A 29 -7.95 -7.66 0.59
C LYS A 29 -6.84 -6.76 1.13
N ALA A 30 -6.03 -6.17 0.25
CA ALA A 30 -5.04 -5.17 0.66
C ALA A 30 -5.72 -3.93 1.26
N ARG A 31 -6.83 -3.50 0.68
CA ARG A 31 -7.64 -2.40 1.19
C ARG A 31 -8.28 -2.74 2.53
N GLU A 32 -8.96 -3.89 2.64
CA GLU A 32 -9.57 -4.32 3.90
C GLU A 32 -8.56 -4.38 5.05
N PHE A 33 -7.35 -4.90 4.79
CA PHE A 33 -6.28 -4.95 5.78
C PHE A 33 -5.79 -3.56 6.16
N PHE A 34 -5.59 -2.69 5.17
CA PHE A 34 -5.17 -1.31 5.41
C PHE A 34 -6.18 -0.54 6.27
N GLU A 35 -7.48 -0.64 5.96
CA GLU A 35 -8.55 0.09 6.68
C GLU A 35 -8.62 -0.36 8.15
N VAL A 36 -8.33 -1.63 8.43
CA VAL A 36 -8.22 -2.15 9.80
C VAL A 36 -7.01 -1.57 10.54
N GLU A 37 -5.83 -1.55 9.92
CA GLU A 37 -4.63 -1.00 10.57
C GLU A 37 -4.76 0.51 10.83
N GLU A 38 -5.32 1.27 9.89
CA GLU A 38 -5.60 2.71 10.05
C GLU A 38 -6.61 2.95 11.19
N SER A 39 -7.67 2.14 11.27
CA SER A 39 -8.67 2.22 12.35
C SER A 39 -8.07 1.91 13.74
N LEU A 40 -7.01 1.10 13.80
CA LEU A 40 -6.27 0.81 15.03
C LEU A 40 -5.30 1.94 15.41
N GLY A 41 -5.22 3.01 14.61
CA GLY A 41 -4.30 4.13 14.79
C GLY A 41 -2.88 3.83 14.30
N GLY A 42 -2.69 2.75 13.54
CA GLY A 42 -1.41 2.38 12.94
C GLY A 42 -1.16 3.14 11.64
N THR A 43 0.10 3.43 11.34
CA THR A 43 0.47 4.02 10.05
C THR A 43 0.70 2.90 9.04
N ALA A 44 -0.18 2.76 8.05
CA ALA A 44 -0.04 1.76 6.99
C ALA A 44 0.07 2.41 5.60
N ARG A 45 0.60 1.68 4.63
CA ARG A 45 0.58 2.02 3.20
C ARG A 45 0.38 0.79 2.32
N ILE A 46 -0.35 0.94 1.23
CA ILE A 46 -0.52 -0.10 0.22
C ILE A 46 0.52 0.12 -0.86
N VAL A 47 1.31 -0.92 -1.15
CA VAL A 47 2.23 -0.97 -2.28
C VAL A 47 1.72 -1.95 -3.33
N ARG A 48 1.91 -1.62 -4.60
CA ARG A 48 1.59 -2.45 -5.75
C ARG A 48 2.86 -2.85 -6.47
N LEU A 49 2.97 -4.14 -6.78
CA LEU A 49 4.00 -4.70 -7.64
C LEU A 49 3.68 -4.35 -9.09
N GLU A 50 4.57 -3.58 -9.69
CA GLU A 50 4.60 -3.31 -11.12
C GLU A 50 5.75 -4.12 -11.73
N GLU A 51 5.39 -4.94 -12.71
CA GLU A 51 6.31 -5.78 -13.47
C GLU A 51 6.54 -5.08 -14.82
N GLU A 52 7.51 -4.17 -14.87
CA GLU A 52 7.93 -3.56 -16.11
C GLU A 52 9.05 -4.38 -16.72
N ARG A 53 8.72 -5.17 -17.77
CA ARG A 53 9.55 -5.97 -18.72
C ARG A 53 10.82 -6.69 -18.19
N PHE A 54 11.62 -6.10 -17.32
CA PHE A 54 12.85 -6.59 -16.70
C PHE A 54 13.03 -6.24 -15.20
N ARG A 55 12.11 -5.50 -14.55
CA ARG A 55 12.21 -5.16 -13.11
C ARG A 55 10.88 -5.28 -12.38
N GLU A 56 10.97 -5.85 -11.19
CA GLU A 56 9.89 -5.89 -10.19
C GLU A 56 10.07 -4.69 -9.26
N THR A 57 9.17 -3.71 -9.36
CA THR A 57 9.18 -2.53 -8.49
C THR A 57 7.90 -2.47 -7.66
N TRP A 58 8.06 -2.27 -6.35
CA TRP A 58 6.93 -2.02 -5.46
C TRP A 58 6.72 -0.51 -5.35
N LEU A 59 5.61 -0.02 -5.88
CA LEU A 59 5.22 1.39 -5.83
C LEU A 59 4.11 1.59 -4.81
N THR A 60 4.25 2.60 -3.95
CA THR A 60 3.18 2.99 -3.03
C THR A 60 2.01 3.55 -3.83
N VAL A 61 0.83 2.96 -3.65
CA VAL A 61 -0.41 3.39 -4.31
C VAL A 61 -1.36 4.08 -3.35
N THR A 62 -1.21 3.87 -2.04
CA THR A 62 -2.08 4.46 -1.01
C THR A 62 -1.34 4.55 0.32
N GLU A 63 -1.57 5.60 1.10
CA GLU A 63 -0.97 5.83 2.43
C GLU A 63 -2.05 6.26 3.44
N CYS A 64 -1.77 6.06 4.73
CA CYS A 64 -2.61 6.53 5.85
C CYS A 64 -2.89 8.04 5.69
N GLY A 65 -4.16 8.42 5.65
CA GLY A 65 -4.59 9.82 5.43
C GLY A 65 -4.80 10.25 3.97
N ASP A 66 -4.59 9.37 2.98
CA ASP A 66 -4.86 9.64 1.55
C ASP A 66 -6.34 9.40 1.15
N TRP A 67 -7.13 8.76 2.03
CA TRP A 67 -8.53 8.41 1.76
C TRP A 67 -9.53 9.57 1.91
N ASP A 68 -9.16 10.59 2.70
CA ASP A 68 -9.91 11.83 2.77
C ASP A 68 -9.60 12.60 1.48
N GLY A 69 -10.46 12.44 0.48
CA GLY A 69 -10.30 12.93 -0.89
C GLY A 69 -10.23 14.46 -1.03
N GLY A 70 -9.31 15.11 -0.33
CA GLY A 70 -8.71 16.36 -0.75
C GLY A 70 -7.62 16.06 -1.79
N PRO A 71 -7.46 16.88 -2.83
CA PRO A 71 -6.40 16.70 -3.81
C PRO A 71 -5.06 16.62 -3.07
N ARG A 72 -4.45 15.44 -3.09
CA ARG A 72 -3.05 15.27 -2.73
C ARG A 72 -2.27 16.26 -3.58
N ALA A 73 -1.81 17.32 -2.92
CA ALA A 73 -0.89 18.28 -3.49
C ALA A 73 0.19 17.46 -4.20
N GLU A 74 0.32 17.70 -5.50
CA GLU A 74 1.46 17.29 -6.29
C GLU A 74 2.71 17.59 -5.45
N ALA A 75 3.32 16.56 -4.86
CA ALA A 75 4.70 16.69 -4.41
C ALA A 75 5.50 16.82 -5.71
N PRO A 76 6.15 17.96 -5.98
CA PRO A 76 6.94 18.08 -7.19
C PRO A 76 8.04 17.02 -7.16
N PRO A 77 8.35 16.38 -8.29
CA PRO A 77 9.55 15.56 -8.38
C PRO A 77 10.76 16.44 -8.07
N GLN A 78 11.65 15.95 -7.20
CA GLN A 78 12.94 16.60 -6.92
C GLN A 78 13.88 16.54 -8.12
#